data_AF-A0A7X8M1Q6-F1
#
_entry.id   AF-A0A7X8M1Q6-F1
#
_cell.length_a   1.000
_cell.length_b   1.000
_cell.length_c   1.000
_cell.angle_alpha   90.00
_cell.angle_beta   90.00
_cell.angle_gamma   90.00
#
_symmetry.space_group_name_H-M   'P 1'
#
loop_
_entity.id
_entity.type
_entity.pdbx_description
1 polymer ?
#
loop_
_entity_poly.entity_id
_entity_poly.type
_entity_poly.pdbx_seq_one_letter_code
_entity_poly.pdbx_strand_id
1 'polypeptide(L)'
;LEMLKGYDQLLSGLNQYVSGVKGISNGVRGLSAGISEFHDGLIEYKDGLSEYYDGMAEFYQESEKLVDGAHELKKGTVELLEGVIELKDGIIEFKDGVIELRDGVIELFDGIVELHDGVIEMYDGAIELNDGVIELSDGIGELKDGTNDLYDGVAELKDGTGEFRRETQSLDTRIIDAIKEEINKMMGADIPVKSFVSEKNSEISAVQFVMQTEGVSIPEEETVVVQPEPETRITFWQRLLALFGL
;
A
#
# COMPACT_ATOMS: atom_id res chain seq x y z
N LEU A 1 -164.10 -0.19 -56.82
CA LEU A 1 -163.38 0.86 -56.05
C LEU A 1 -162.63 0.27 -54.85
N GLU A 2 -163.21 -0.62 -54.05
CA GLU A 2 -162.52 -1.25 -52.90
C GLU A 2 -161.38 -2.21 -53.30
N MET A 3 -161.55 -2.97 -54.38
CA MET A 3 -160.51 -3.89 -54.90
C MET A 3 -159.22 -3.16 -55.32
N LEU A 4 -159.34 -1.94 -55.85
CA LEU A 4 -158.20 -1.07 -56.21
C LEU A 4 -157.45 -0.57 -54.96
N LYS A 5 -158.17 -0.17 -53.90
CA LYS A 5 -157.55 0.21 -52.62
C LYS A 5 -156.82 -0.95 -51.94
N GLY A 6 -157.39 -2.16 -52.01
CA GLY A 6 -156.75 -3.38 -51.50
C GLY A 6 -155.46 -3.74 -52.27
N TYR A 7 -155.45 -3.52 -53.58
CA TYR A 7 -154.26 -3.69 -54.43
C TYR A 7 -153.15 -2.70 -54.07
N ASP A 8 -153.47 -1.41 -53.91
CA ASP A 8 -152.49 -0.38 -53.52
C ASP A 8 -151.89 -0.63 -52.13
N GLN A 9 -152.72 -1.11 -51.18
CA GLN A 9 -152.27 -1.45 -49.83
C GLN A 9 -151.36 -2.68 -49.82
N LEU A 10 -151.66 -3.70 -50.64
CA LEU A 10 -150.80 -4.87 -50.84
C LEU A 10 -149.47 -4.48 -51.50
N LEU A 11 -149.50 -3.61 -52.51
CA LEU A 11 -148.31 -3.11 -53.20
C LEU A 11 -147.41 -2.32 -52.23
N SER A 12 -148.00 -1.46 -51.40
CA SER A 12 -147.29 -0.73 -50.34
C SER A 12 -146.66 -1.67 -49.31
N GLY A 13 -147.41 -2.68 -48.85
CA GLY A 13 -146.91 -3.70 -47.93
C GLY A 13 -145.77 -4.53 -48.52
N LEU A 14 -145.87 -4.90 -49.79
CA LEU A 14 -144.82 -5.61 -50.53
C LEU A 14 -143.56 -4.73 -50.69
N ASN A 15 -143.71 -3.44 -51.01
CA ASN A 15 -142.59 -2.50 -51.09
C ASN A 15 -141.89 -2.28 -49.74
N GLN A 16 -142.66 -2.22 -48.64
CA GLN A 16 -142.10 -2.17 -47.28
C GLN A 16 -141.37 -3.46 -46.92
N TYR A 17 -141.94 -4.62 -47.23
CA TYR A 17 -141.29 -5.92 -47.02
C TYR A 17 -139.98 -6.02 -47.81
N VAL A 18 -139.97 -5.67 -49.10
CA VAL A 18 -138.76 -5.64 -49.93
C VAL A 18 -137.71 -4.69 -49.35
N SER A 19 -138.11 -3.52 -48.84
CA SER A 19 -137.21 -2.57 -48.20
C SER A 19 -136.64 -3.11 -46.88
N GLY A 20 -137.46 -3.77 -46.06
CA GLY A 20 -137.03 -4.44 -44.84
C GLY A 20 -136.06 -5.58 -45.11
N VAL A 21 -136.34 -6.43 -46.11
CA VAL A 21 -135.44 -7.50 -46.56
C VAL A 21 -134.11 -6.93 -47.08
N LYS A 22 -134.11 -5.82 -47.83
CA LYS A 22 -132.89 -5.11 -48.23
C LYS A 22 -132.10 -4.58 -47.04
N GLY A 23 -132.78 -3.99 -46.04
CA GLY A 23 -132.17 -3.52 -44.81
C GLY A 23 -131.49 -4.64 -44.03
N ILE A 24 -132.17 -5.78 -43.85
CA ILE A 24 -131.60 -6.98 -43.22
C ILE A 24 -130.41 -7.49 -44.04
N SER A 25 -130.52 -7.59 -45.37
CA SER A 25 -129.43 -8.03 -46.24
C SER A 25 -128.20 -7.13 -46.10
N ASN A 26 -128.37 -5.81 -46.02
CA ASN A 26 -127.28 -4.88 -45.78
C ASN A 26 -126.68 -5.01 -44.38
N GLY A 27 -127.51 -5.20 -43.35
CA GLY A 27 -127.06 -5.46 -41.99
C GLY A 27 -126.25 -6.75 -41.87
N VAL A 28 -126.69 -7.83 -42.53
CA VAL A 28 -125.96 -9.11 -42.59
C VAL A 28 -124.62 -8.94 -43.32
N ARG A 29 -124.57 -8.18 -44.43
CA ARG A 29 -123.30 -7.85 -45.10
C ARG A 29 -122.35 -7.05 -44.20
N GLY A 30 -122.87 -6.05 -43.49
CA GLY A 30 -122.08 -5.23 -42.56
C GLY A 30 -121.53 -6.06 -41.38
N LEU A 31 -122.37 -6.93 -40.79
CA LEU A 31 -121.93 -7.86 -39.75
C LEU A 31 -120.86 -8.81 -40.28
N SER A 32 -121.04 -9.37 -41.48
CA SER A 32 -120.03 -10.24 -42.11
C SER A 32 -118.70 -9.52 -42.32
N ALA A 33 -118.73 -8.24 -42.74
CA ALA A 33 -117.53 -7.44 -42.90
C ALA A 33 -116.84 -7.19 -41.56
N GLY A 34 -117.58 -6.78 -40.52
CA GLY A 34 -117.01 -6.56 -39.19
C GLY A 34 -116.46 -7.83 -38.53
N ILE A 35 -117.07 -9.00 -38.78
CA ILE A 35 -116.51 -10.30 -38.35
C ILE A 35 -115.20 -10.59 -39.08
N SER A 36 -115.10 -10.27 -40.37
CA SER A 36 -113.84 -10.42 -41.13
C SER A 36 -112.75 -9.52 -40.57
N GLU A 37 -113.05 -8.23 -40.36
CA GLU A 37 -112.09 -7.28 -39.76
C GLU A 37 -111.64 -7.71 -38.36
N PHE A 38 -112.57 -8.22 -37.53
CA PHE A 38 -112.22 -8.75 -36.22
C PHE A 38 -111.34 -10.02 -36.32
N HIS A 39 -111.63 -10.90 -37.27
CA HIS A 39 -110.80 -12.07 -37.53
C HIS A 39 -109.38 -11.69 -37.97
N ASP A 40 -109.26 -10.72 -38.87
CA ASP A 40 -107.98 -10.20 -39.35
C ASP A 40 -107.20 -9.56 -38.19
N GLY A 41 -107.86 -8.76 -37.34
CA GLY A 41 -107.25 -8.20 -36.13
C GLY A 41 -106.81 -9.25 -35.10
N LEU A 42 -107.50 -10.38 -35.00
CA LEU A 42 -107.04 -11.51 -34.17
C LEU A 42 -105.81 -12.21 -34.75
N ILE A 43 -105.68 -12.27 -36.07
CA ILE A 43 -104.47 -12.77 -36.74
C ILE A 43 -103.30 -11.83 -36.46
N GLU A 44 -103.47 -10.52 -36.68
CA GLU A 44 -102.44 -9.51 -36.39
C GLU A 44 -102.00 -9.53 -34.92
N TYR A 45 -102.95 -9.63 -33.98
CA TYR A 45 -102.64 -9.74 -32.55
C TYR A 45 -101.84 -11.01 -32.24
N LYS A 46 -102.21 -12.14 -32.83
CA LYS A 46 -101.48 -13.41 -32.66
C LYS A 46 -100.05 -13.30 -33.21
N ASP A 47 -99.90 -12.69 -34.38
CA ASP A 47 -98.58 -12.51 -35.02
C ASP A 47 -97.71 -11.58 -34.17
N GLY A 48 -98.26 -10.45 -33.69
CA GLY A 48 -97.55 -9.56 -32.77
C GLY A 48 -97.17 -10.20 -31.43
N LEU A 49 -98.02 -11.10 -30.89
CA LEU A 49 -97.63 -11.92 -29.73
C LEU A 49 -96.47 -12.87 -30.05
N SER A 50 -96.46 -13.48 -31.23
CA SER A 50 -95.36 -14.35 -31.66
C SER A 50 -94.05 -13.56 -31.75
N GLU A 51 -94.07 -12.41 -32.42
CA GLU A 51 -92.90 -11.52 -32.54
C GLU A 51 -92.38 -11.06 -31.16
N TYR A 52 -93.29 -10.75 -30.23
CA TYR A 52 -92.92 -10.40 -28.85
C TYR A 52 -92.21 -11.56 -28.14
N TYR A 53 -92.72 -12.79 -28.25
CA TYR A 53 -92.07 -13.96 -27.63
C TYR A 53 -90.71 -14.26 -28.26
N ASP A 54 -90.59 -14.12 -29.57
CA ASP A 54 -89.33 -14.30 -30.29
C ASP A 54 -88.29 -13.25 -29.85
N GLY A 55 -88.69 -11.98 -29.78
CA GLY A 55 -87.83 -10.90 -29.30
C GLY A 55 -87.43 -11.06 -27.83
N MET A 56 -88.32 -11.57 -26.98
CA MET A 56 -87.98 -11.87 -25.58
C MET A 56 -86.98 -13.03 -25.49
N ALA A 57 -87.13 -14.07 -26.32
CA ALA A 57 -86.18 -15.18 -26.37
C ALA A 57 -84.79 -14.72 -26.84
N GLU A 58 -84.72 -13.84 -27.85
CA GLU A 58 -83.47 -13.21 -28.29
C GLU A 58 -82.85 -12.36 -27.19
N PHE A 59 -83.65 -11.52 -26.51
CA PHE A 59 -83.18 -10.72 -25.37
C PHE A 59 -82.59 -11.58 -24.25
N TYR A 60 -83.21 -12.71 -23.92
CA TYR A 60 -82.67 -13.64 -22.93
C TYR A 60 -81.31 -14.19 -23.34
N GLN A 61 -81.15 -14.60 -24.61
CA GLN A 61 -79.88 -15.12 -25.12
C GLN A 61 -78.77 -14.06 -25.11
N GLU A 62 -79.07 -12.83 -25.53
CA GLU A 62 -78.09 -11.74 -25.49
C GLU A 62 -77.76 -11.32 -24.05
N SER A 63 -78.73 -11.39 -23.12
CA SER A 63 -78.48 -11.16 -21.71
C SER A 63 -77.57 -12.24 -21.09
N GLU A 64 -77.69 -13.50 -21.49
CA GLU A 64 -76.78 -14.57 -21.06
C GLU A 64 -75.35 -14.31 -21.56
N LYS A 65 -75.18 -13.94 -22.84
CA LYS A 65 -73.87 -13.56 -23.39
C LYS A 65 -73.24 -12.38 -22.64
N LEU A 66 -74.03 -11.40 -22.24
CA LEU A 66 -73.54 -10.27 -21.45
C LEU A 66 -73.05 -10.71 -20.06
N VAL A 67 -73.76 -11.64 -19.42
CA VAL A 67 -73.36 -12.22 -18.13
C VAL A 67 -72.05 -13.00 -18.28
N ASP A 68 -71.92 -13.80 -19.34
CA ASP A 68 -70.69 -14.54 -19.64
C ASP A 68 -69.51 -13.58 -19.88
N GLY A 69 -69.71 -12.53 -20.69
CA GLY A 69 -68.69 -11.50 -20.92
C GLY A 69 -68.29 -10.76 -19.64
N ALA A 70 -69.23 -10.52 -18.72
CA ALA A 70 -68.92 -9.92 -17.42
C ALA A 70 -68.10 -10.88 -16.54
N HIS A 71 -68.37 -12.20 -16.60
CA HIS A 71 -67.56 -13.21 -15.93
C HIS A 71 -66.14 -13.30 -16.49
N GLU A 72 -65.99 -13.28 -17.81
CA GLU A 72 -64.68 -13.26 -18.48
C GLU A 72 -63.88 -12.01 -18.13
N LEU A 73 -64.51 -10.83 -18.18
CA LEU A 73 -63.88 -9.57 -17.79
C LEU A 73 -63.40 -9.60 -16.34
N LYS A 74 -64.22 -10.12 -15.42
CA LYS A 74 -63.83 -10.30 -14.01
C LYS A 74 -62.61 -11.21 -13.90
N LYS A 75 -62.60 -12.34 -14.62
CA LYS A 75 -61.47 -13.28 -14.62
C LYS A 75 -60.19 -12.60 -15.11
N GLY A 76 -60.24 -11.92 -16.26
CA GLY A 76 -59.10 -11.20 -16.81
C GLY A 76 -58.61 -10.07 -15.88
N THR A 77 -59.51 -9.42 -15.14
CA THR A 77 -59.14 -8.41 -14.14
C THR A 77 -58.37 -9.02 -12.95
N VAL A 78 -58.76 -10.23 -12.52
CA VAL A 78 -58.03 -10.96 -11.45
C VAL A 78 -56.65 -11.39 -11.94
N GLU A 79 -56.56 -11.97 -13.14
CA GLU A 79 -55.28 -12.36 -13.75
C GLU A 79 -54.34 -11.16 -13.92
N LEU A 80 -54.88 -10.00 -14.34
CA LEU A 80 -54.12 -8.77 -14.44
C LEU A 80 -53.60 -8.31 -13.08
N LEU A 81 -54.43 -8.37 -12.04
CA LEU A 81 -54.02 -7.99 -10.68
C LEU A 81 -52.90 -8.91 -10.16
N GLU A 82 -53.00 -10.22 -10.40
CA GLU A 82 -51.97 -11.18 -10.06
C GLU A 82 -50.65 -10.85 -10.77
N GLY A 83 -50.68 -10.60 -12.08
CA GLY A 83 -49.49 -10.20 -12.84
C GLY A 83 -48.88 -8.86 -12.37
N VAL A 84 -49.69 -7.92 -11.90
CA VAL A 84 -49.19 -6.66 -11.29
C VAL A 84 -48.49 -6.92 -9.95
N ILE A 85 -48.99 -7.85 -9.15
CA ILE A 85 -48.36 -8.25 -7.89
C ILE A 85 -47.02 -8.93 -8.17
N GLU A 86 -46.98 -9.89 -9.10
CA GLU A 86 -45.74 -10.56 -9.51
C GLU A 86 -44.70 -9.57 -10.04
N LEU A 87 -45.12 -8.61 -10.88
CA LEU A 87 -44.24 -7.56 -11.37
C LEU A 87 -43.66 -6.70 -10.24
N LYS A 88 -44.50 -6.34 -9.25
CA LYS A 88 -44.05 -5.57 -8.08
C LYS A 88 -43.01 -6.36 -7.28
N ASP A 89 -43.24 -7.65 -7.04
CA ASP A 89 -42.31 -8.49 -6.30
C ASP A 89 -40.98 -8.65 -7.06
N GLY A 90 -41.03 -8.84 -8.38
CA GLY A 90 -39.83 -8.84 -9.22
C GLY A 90 -39.06 -7.52 -9.22
N ILE A 91 -39.75 -6.37 -9.12
CA ILE A 91 -39.09 -5.06 -8.96
C ILE A 91 -38.37 -4.95 -7.61
N ILE A 92 -38.94 -5.51 -6.54
CA ILE A 92 -38.31 -5.53 -5.22
C ILE A 92 -37.05 -6.40 -5.26
N GLU A 93 -37.14 -7.62 -5.80
CA GLU A 93 -36.00 -8.53 -5.95
C GLU A 93 -34.89 -7.90 -6.80
N PHE A 94 -35.24 -7.26 -7.93
CA PHE A 94 -34.29 -6.55 -8.76
C PHE A 94 -33.59 -5.41 -8.00
N LYS A 95 -34.34 -4.63 -7.20
CA LYS A 95 -33.77 -3.56 -6.38
C LYS A 95 -32.79 -4.11 -5.34
N ASP A 96 -33.14 -5.21 -4.69
CA ASP A 96 -32.27 -5.83 -3.69
C ASP A 96 -30.98 -6.36 -4.35
N GLY A 97 -31.07 -7.00 -5.52
CA GLY A 97 -29.90 -7.39 -6.30
C GLY A 97 -29.02 -6.21 -6.75
N VAL A 98 -29.60 -5.04 -7.05
CA VAL A 98 -28.83 -3.82 -7.33
C VAL A 98 -28.09 -3.30 -6.08
N ILE A 99 -28.69 -3.44 -4.89
CA ILE A 99 -28.05 -3.07 -3.63
C ILE A 99 -26.87 -4.01 -3.34
N GLU A 100 -27.06 -5.32 -3.49
CA GLU A 100 -26.00 -6.31 -3.31
C GLU A 100 -24.83 -6.07 -4.27
N LEU A 101 -25.13 -5.78 -5.55
CA LEU A 101 -24.10 -5.44 -6.54
C LEU A 101 -23.31 -4.19 -6.15
N ARG A 102 -24.00 -3.14 -5.67
CA ARG A 102 -23.34 -1.92 -5.20
C ARG A 102 -22.40 -2.22 -4.04
N ASP A 103 -22.86 -3.00 -3.06
CA ASP A 103 -22.09 -3.31 -1.87
C ASP A 103 -20.86 -4.16 -2.23
N GLY A 104 -20.99 -5.12 -3.15
CA GLY A 104 -19.85 -5.88 -3.69
C GLY A 104 -18.85 -5.02 -4.48
N VAL A 105 -19.31 -3.97 -5.17
CA VAL A 105 -18.42 -2.99 -5.83
C VAL A 105 -17.63 -2.16 -4.81
N ILE A 106 -18.24 -1.80 -3.67
CA ILE A 106 -17.56 -1.09 -2.59
C ILE A 106 -16.49 -2.00 -1.96
N GLU A 107 -16.83 -3.25 -1.65
CA GLU A 107 -15.87 -4.23 -1.09
C GLU A 107 -14.69 -4.47 -2.05
N LEU A 108 -14.96 -4.57 -3.35
CA LEU A 108 -13.89 -4.68 -4.35
C LEU A 108 -12.98 -3.44 -4.37
N PHE A 109 -13.55 -2.24 -4.24
CA PHE A 109 -12.78 -1.01 -4.19
C PHE A 109 -11.89 -0.95 -2.94
N ASP A 110 -12.43 -1.31 -1.78
CA ASP A 110 -11.68 -1.37 -0.53
C ASP A 110 -10.52 -2.38 -0.64
N GLY A 111 -10.77 -3.56 -1.21
CA GLY A 111 -9.71 -4.55 -1.47
C GLY A 111 -8.64 -4.08 -2.46
N ILE A 112 -8.98 -3.23 -3.43
CA ILE A 112 -8.01 -2.61 -4.34
C ILE A 112 -7.13 -1.60 -3.58
N VAL A 113 -7.71 -0.83 -2.66
CA VAL A 113 -6.95 0.11 -1.81
C VAL A 113 -5.99 -0.65 -0.90
N GLU A 114 -6.44 -1.70 -0.22
CA GLU A 114 -5.59 -2.55 0.61
C GLU A 114 -4.44 -3.18 -0.19
N LEU A 115 -4.72 -3.68 -1.39
CA LEU A 115 -3.70 -4.23 -2.29
C LEU A 115 -2.67 -3.16 -2.69
N HIS A 116 -3.13 -1.96 -3.03
CA HIS A 116 -2.25 -0.85 -3.37
C HIS A 116 -1.31 -0.48 -2.22
N ASP A 117 -1.85 -0.38 -1.01
CA ASP A 117 -1.06 -0.05 0.18
C ASP A 117 -0.04 -1.16 0.49
N GLY A 118 -0.43 -2.43 0.38
CA GLY A 118 0.51 -3.55 0.51
C GLY A 118 1.62 -3.57 -0.55
N VAL A 119 1.34 -3.10 -1.78
CA VAL A 119 2.36 -2.93 -2.82
C VAL A 119 3.35 -1.82 -2.48
N ILE A 120 2.88 -0.72 -1.88
CA ILE A 120 3.76 0.36 -1.39
C ILE A 120 4.65 -0.16 -0.26
N GLU A 121 4.09 -0.85 0.73
CA GLU A 121 4.88 -1.42 1.83
C GLU A 121 5.94 -2.40 1.33
N MET A 122 5.60 -3.25 0.35
CA MET A 122 6.57 -4.15 -0.28
C MET A 122 7.68 -3.39 -1.01
N TYR A 123 7.35 -2.30 -1.70
CA TYR A 123 8.33 -1.46 -2.39
C TYR A 123 9.28 -0.79 -1.39
N ASP A 124 8.77 -0.21 -0.32
CA ASP A 124 9.57 0.42 0.73
C ASP A 124 10.49 -0.60 1.43
N GLY A 125 9.97 -1.79 1.74
CA GLY A 125 10.77 -2.88 2.30
C GLY A 125 11.86 -3.37 1.34
N ALA A 126 11.64 -3.32 0.02
CA ALA A 126 12.67 -3.64 -0.96
C ALA A 126 13.79 -2.59 -1.02
N ILE A 127 13.46 -1.31 -0.80
CA ILE A 127 14.46 -0.23 -0.66
C ILE A 127 15.28 -0.45 0.61
N GLU A 128 14.63 -0.69 1.76
CA GLU A 128 15.33 -0.92 3.03
C GLU A 128 16.26 -2.14 2.95
N LEU A 129 15.82 -3.22 2.31
CA LEU A 129 16.66 -4.39 2.07
C LEU A 129 17.88 -4.05 1.20
N ASN A 130 17.69 -3.27 0.14
CA ASN A 130 18.79 -2.85 -0.73
C ASN A 130 19.80 -1.99 0.03
N ASP A 131 19.34 -1.06 0.86
CA ASP A 131 20.21 -0.21 1.66
C ASP A 131 21.02 -1.04 2.68
N GLY A 132 20.38 -2.00 3.35
CA GLY A 132 21.06 -2.95 4.24
C GLY A 132 22.09 -3.83 3.52
N VAL A 133 21.84 -4.20 2.25
CA VAL A 133 22.82 -4.92 1.43
C VAL A 133 24.05 -4.04 1.10
N ILE A 134 23.84 -2.75 0.84
CA ILE A 134 24.92 -1.79 0.61
C ILE A 134 25.75 -1.63 1.89
N GLU A 135 25.11 -1.39 3.03
CA GLU A 135 25.80 -1.27 4.34
C GLU A 135 26.61 -2.53 4.68
N LEU A 136 26.05 -3.71 4.44
CA LEU A 136 26.76 -4.98 4.64
C LEU A 136 27.99 -5.09 3.72
N SER A 137 27.85 -4.70 2.45
CA SER A 137 28.95 -4.70 1.50
C SER A 137 30.08 -3.77 1.93
N ASP A 138 29.74 -2.57 2.40
CA ASP A 138 30.70 -1.59 2.89
C ASP A 138 31.43 -2.11 4.15
N GLY A 139 30.68 -2.68 5.11
CA GLY A 139 31.27 -3.30 6.30
C GLY A 139 32.19 -4.50 6.00
N ILE A 140 31.89 -5.28 4.96
CA ILE A 140 32.79 -6.34 4.46
C ILE A 140 34.08 -5.72 3.90
N GLY A 141 33.97 -4.58 3.20
CA GLY A 141 35.11 -3.79 2.72
C GLY A 141 36.00 -3.33 3.87
N GLU A 142 35.43 -2.70 4.89
CA GLU A 142 36.15 -2.23 6.07
C GLU A 142 36.82 -3.39 6.83
N LEU A 143 36.13 -4.52 7.00
CA LEU A 143 36.69 -5.71 7.64
C LEU A 143 37.90 -6.25 6.86
N LYS A 144 37.82 -6.28 5.54
CA LYS A 144 38.93 -6.71 4.67
C LYS A 144 40.13 -5.77 4.85
N ASP A 145 39.91 -4.47 4.85
CA ASP A 145 40.98 -3.48 5.01
C ASP A 145 41.64 -3.59 6.39
N GLY A 146 40.85 -3.66 7.47
CA GLY A 146 41.38 -3.88 8.82
C GLY A 146 42.12 -5.23 8.98
N THR A 147 41.73 -6.26 8.23
CA THR A 147 42.46 -7.54 8.19
C THR A 147 43.82 -7.40 7.50
N ASN A 148 43.92 -6.59 6.43
CA ASN A 148 45.19 -6.30 5.78
C ASN A 148 46.10 -5.47 6.71
N ASP A 149 45.56 -4.45 7.37
CA ASP A 149 46.31 -3.64 8.35
C ASP A 149 46.86 -4.50 9.49
N LEU A 150 46.06 -5.44 10.00
CA LEU A 150 46.51 -6.41 11.01
C LEU A 150 47.61 -7.31 10.47
N TYR A 151 47.49 -7.79 9.23
CA TYR A 151 48.52 -8.61 8.59
C TYR A 151 49.85 -7.85 8.47
N ASP A 152 49.81 -6.60 8.01
CA ASP A 152 50.98 -5.74 7.86
C ASP A 152 51.62 -5.43 9.23
N GLY A 153 50.83 -5.08 10.24
CA GLY A 153 51.33 -4.85 11.59
C GLY A 153 51.96 -6.10 12.23
N VAL A 154 51.42 -7.29 11.98
CA VAL A 154 52.02 -8.56 12.41
C VAL A 154 53.34 -8.83 11.69
N ALA A 155 53.44 -8.50 10.40
CA ALA A 155 54.69 -8.60 9.64
C ALA A 155 55.76 -7.66 10.19
N GLU A 156 55.42 -6.39 10.45
CA GLU A 156 56.33 -5.40 11.04
C GLU A 156 56.80 -5.83 12.44
N LEU A 157 55.91 -6.32 13.30
CA LEU A 157 56.25 -6.85 14.61
C LEU A 157 57.23 -8.03 14.52
N LYS A 158 57.00 -8.95 13.57
CA LYS A 158 57.90 -10.08 13.32
C LYS A 158 59.29 -9.61 12.87
N ASP A 159 59.36 -8.62 12.00
CA ASP A 159 60.63 -8.09 11.52
C ASP A 159 61.40 -7.35 12.62
N GLY A 160 60.71 -6.48 13.38
CA GLY A 160 61.30 -5.75 14.51
C GLY A 160 61.78 -6.68 15.64
N THR A 161 61.01 -7.73 15.97
CA THR A 161 61.48 -8.75 16.93
C THR A 161 62.67 -9.56 16.40
N GLY A 162 62.74 -9.78 15.08
CA GLY A 162 63.89 -10.38 14.41
C GLY A 162 65.14 -9.50 14.44
N GLU A 163 64.99 -8.18 14.27
CA GLU A 163 66.06 -7.19 14.41
C GLU A 163 66.55 -7.09 15.85
N PHE A 164 65.66 -6.88 16.82
CA PHE A 164 66.00 -6.82 18.25
C PHE A 164 66.80 -8.04 18.70
N ARG A 165 66.39 -9.25 18.27
CA ARG A 165 67.14 -10.48 18.55
C ARG A 165 68.55 -10.46 17.95
N ARG A 166 68.73 -9.97 16.71
CA ARG A 166 70.04 -9.90 16.06
C ARG A 166 70.98 -8.91 16.77
N GLU A 167 70.47 -7.75 17.16
CA GLU A 167 71.28 -6.73 17.85
C GLU A 167 71.69 -7.17 19.26
N THR A 168 70.82 -7.89 19.96
CA THR A 168 71.06 -8.33 21.34
C THR A 168 71.91 -9.60 21.42
N GLN A 169 71.96 -10.44 20.38
CA GLN A 169 72.66 -11.73 20.39
C GLN A 169 74.16 -11.66 20.72
N SER A 170 74.82 -10.55 20.39
CA SER A 170 76.26 -10.36 20.63
C SER A 170 76.58 -9.28 21.67
N LEU A 171 75.54 -8.76 22.34
CA LEU A 171 75.69 -7.65 23.27
C LEU A 171 76.58 -8.04 24.47
N ASP A 172 76.38 -9.24 25.03
CA ASP A 172 77.21 -9.76 26.12
C ASP A 172 78.69 -9.79 25.72
N THR A 173 79.01 -10.29 24.53
CA THR A 173 80.39 -10.36 24.03
C THR A 173 80.96 -8.97 23.78
N ARG A 174 80.19 -8.06 23.15
CA ARG A 174 80.63 -6.69 22.86
C ARG A 174 80.86 -5.87 24.13
N ILE A 175 80.03 -6.02 25.16
CA ILE A 175 80.22 -5.38 26.46
C ILE A 175 81.52 -5.88 27.10
N ILE A 176 81.73 -7.19 27.13
CA ILE A 176 82.95 -7.79 27.66
C ILE A 176 84.19 -7.27 26.91
N ASP A 177 84.15 -7.23 25.59
CA ASP A 177 85.29 -6.78 24.79
C ASP A 177 85.56 -5.28 24.91
N ALA A 178 84.53 -4.44 24.99
CA ALA A 178 84.68 -3.00 25.25
C ALA A 178 85.30 -2.72 26.64
N ILE A 179 84.90 -3.47 27.67
CA ILE A 179 85.50 -3.39 29.01
C ILE A 179 86.99 -3.76 28.94
N LYS A 180 87.35 -4.83 28.23
CA LYS A 180 88.76 -5.22 28.05
C LYS A 180 89.56 -4.15 27.32
N GLU A 181 89.01 -3.55 26.27
CA GLU A 181 89.69 -2.51 25.50
C GLU A 181 90.00 -1.28 26.37
N GLU A 182 89.04 -0.81 27.18
CA GLU A 182 89.27 0.35 28.04
C GLU A 182 90.24 0.08 29.20
N ILE A 183 90.22 -1.13 29.77
CA ILE A 183 91.26 -1.55 30.73
C ILE A 183 92.64 -1.46 30.07
N ASN A 184 92.78 -1.96 28.84
CA ASN A 184 94.04 -1.94 28.11
C ASN A 184 94.54 -0.52 27.78
N LYS A 185 93.64 0.41 27.41
CA LYS A 185 94.01 1.82 27.16
C LYS A 185 94.53 2.54 28.40
N MET A 186 93.94 2.28 29.56
CA MET A 186 94.35 2.93 30.81
C MET A 186 95.65 2.35 31.37
N MET A 187 95.92 1.08 31.12
CA MET A 187 96.99 0.34 31.80
C MET A 187 98.23 0.08 30.92
N GLY A 188 98.15 0.26 29.60
CA GLY A 188 99.24 -0.06 28.68
C GLY A 188 99.31 -1.57 28.37
N ALA A 189 99.75 -1.90 27.16
CA ALA A 189 99.45 -3.16 26.46
C ALA A 189 100.11 -4.45 27.01
N ASP A 190 100.55 -4.51 28.27
CA ASP A 190 101.18 -5.74 28.81
C ASP A 190 101.09 -5.89 30.35
N ILE A 191 100.01 -5.41 30.98
CA ILE A 191 99.78 -5.68 32.41
C ILE A 191 98.93 -6.94 32.58
N PRO A 192 99.44 -8.02 33.21
CA PRO A 192 98.65 -9.22 33.45
C PRO A 192 97.51 -8.93 34.43
N VAL A 193 96.28 -8.82 33.92
CA VAL A 193 95.07 -8.67 34.74
C VAL A 193 94.81 -9.99 35.46
N LYS A 194 95.04 -10.00 36.77
CA LYS A 194 94.77 -11.16 37.63
C LYS A 194 93.43 -10.99 38.32
N SER A 195 92.42 -11.72 37.85
CA SER A 195 91.13 -11.81 38.57
C SER A 195 91.33 -12.55 39.89
N PHE A 196 90.89 -11.93 40.98
CA PHE A 196 90.84 -12.57 42.29
C PHE A 196 89.45 -13.17 42.59
N VAL A 197 88.51 -13.04 41.65
CA VAL A 197 87.16 -13.60 41.78
C VAL A 197 87.16 -15.03 41.24
N SER A 198 86.58 -15.96 42.01
CA SER A 198 86.45 -17.38 41.65
C SER A 198 85.64 -17.57 40.38
N GLU A 199 86.07 -18.48 39.50
CA GLU A 199 85.33 -18.87 38.27
C GLU A 199 83.93 -19.42 38.55
N LYS A 200 83.64 -19.80 39.80
CA LYS A 200 82.31 -20.29 40.21
C LYS A 200 81.37 -19.18 40.66
N ASN A 201 81.81 -17.92 40.73
CA ASN A 201 80.97 -16.82 41.19
C ASN A 201 80.23 -16.18 40.00
N SER A 202 78.96 -16.54 39.83
CA SER A 202 78.11 -16.07 38.73
C SER A 202 77.25 -14.85 39.07
N GLU A 203 77.21 -14.43 40.35
CA GLU A 203 76.42 -13.28 40.81
C GLU A 203 77.35 -12.13 41.23
N ILE A 204 77.94 -11.45 40.23
CA ILE A 204 78.79 -10.29 40.46
C ILE A 204 78.01 -9.03 40.10
N SER A 205 77.61 -8.26 41.11
CA SER A 205 76.87 -7.00 40.93
C SER A 205 77.77 -5.77 40.80
N ALA A 206 79.02 -5.86 41.26
CA ALA A 206 80.03 -4.80 41.13
C ALA A 206 81.43 -5.40 41.13
N VAL A 207 82.35 -4.77 40.39
CA VAL A 207 83.78 -5.09 40.39
C VAL A 207 84.59 -3.85 40.72
N GLN A 208 85.67 -4.04 41.48
CA GLN A 208 86.59 -2.98 41.89
C GLN A 208 87.97 -3.22 41.28
N PHE A 209 88.52 -2.19 40.64
CA PHE A 209 89.85 -2.22 40.04
C PHE A 209 90.86 -1.52 40.97
N VAL A 210 92.03 -2.13 41.15
CA VAL A 210 93.14 -1.58 41.96
C VAL A 210 94.38 -1.48 41.07
N MET A 211 95.00 -0.30 41.01
CA MET A 211 96.20 -0.03 40.20
C MET A 211 97.37 0.38 41.11
N GLN A 212 98.59 -0.07 40.75
CA GLN A 212 99.82 0.29 41.43
C GLN A 212 100.78 0.93 40.41
N THR A 213 101.27 2.13 40.68
CA THR A 213 102.19 2.88 39.80
C THR A 213 103.55 3.09 40.47
N GLU A 214 104.60 3.38 39.69
CA GLU A 214 105.90 3.79 40.23
C GLU A 214 105.85 5.20 40.82
N GLY A 215 106.75 5.51 41.77
CA GLY A 215 106.82 6.80 42.47
C GLY A 215 107.53 7.90 41.68
N VAL A 216 107.08 9.15 41.81
CA VAL A 216 107.60 10.32 41.09
C VAL A 216 108.87 10.88 41.78
N SER A 217 109.91 11.23 41.00
CA SER A 217 111.22 11.77 41.45
C SER A 217 111.43 13.22 40.97
N ILE A 218 112.00 14.09 41.82
CA ILE A 218 112.31 15.51 41.53
C ILE A 218 113.84 15.71 41.48
N PRO A 219 114.43 16.35 40.45
CA PRO A 219 115.90 16.52 40.33
C PRO A 219 116.46 17.75 41.10
N GLU A 220 117.69 17.63 41.64
CA GLU A 220 118.45 18.70 42.33
C GLU A 220 119.26 19.58 41.36
N GLU A 221 119.24 20.92 41.51
CA GLU A 221 120.01 21.88 40.67
C GLU A 221 121.31 22.38 41.36
N GLU A 222 122.41 22.38 40.60
CA GLU A 222 123.74 22.91 40.97
C GLU A 222 123.81 24.46 40.89
N THR A 223 124.63 25.07 41.75
CA THR A 223 124.80 26.54 41.86
C THR A 223 125.74 27.10 40.79
N VAL A 224 125.29 28.09 40.01
CA VAL A 224 126.11 28.86 39.05
C VAL A 224 126.11 30.35 39.42
N VAL A 225 127.31 30.92 39.60
CA VAL A 225 127.58 32.34 39.89
C VAL A 225 127.53 33.17 38.59
N VAL A 226 126.72 34.24 38.56
CA VAL A 226 126.60 35.15 37.39
C VAL A 226 126.93 36.60 37.79
N GLN A 227 127.77 37.28 36.99
CA GLN A 227 128.21 38.68 37.15
C GLN A 227 127.10 39.69 36.74
N PRO A 228 127.09 40.93 37.28
CA PRO A 228 126.03 41.91 37.00
C PRO A 228 126.30 42.75 35.74
N GLU A 229 125.28 42.90 34.88
CA GLU A 229 125.20 43.89 33.80
C GLU A 229 124.53 45.21 34.26
N PRO A 230 124.80 46.37 33.61
CA PRO A 230 124.60 47.69 34.20
C PRO A 230 123.17 48.24 34.08
N GLU A 231 122.67 48.81 35.19
CA GLU A 231 121.40 49.54 35.28
C GLU A 231 121.45 50.89 34.56
N THR A 232 120.56 51.11 33.58
CA THR A 232 120.33 52.42 32.98
C THR A 232 119.47 53.30 33.90
N ARG A 233 120.12 54.11 34.74
CA ARG A 233 119.44 55.11 35.59
C ARG A 233 119.09 56.35 34.77
N ILE A 234 117.79 56.58 34.59
CA ILE A 234 117.21 57.78 33.99
C ILE A 234 117.60 59.00 34.84
N THR A 235 118.15 60.04 34.21
CA THR A 235 118.71 61.20 34.92
C THR A 235 117.63 62.15 35.46
N PHE A 236 117.96 62.93 36.48
CA PHE A 236 117.05 63.92 37.11
C PHE A 236 116.42 64.88 36.08
N TRP A 237 117.18 65.30 35.06
CA TRP A 237 116.68 66.17 33.99
C TRP A 237 115.64 65.49 33.10
N GLN A 238 115.80 64.20 32.82
CA GLN A 238 114.80 63.41 32.09
C GLN A 238 113.51 63.22 32.91
N ARG A 239 113.59 63.20 34.24
CA ARG A 239 112.40 63.21 35.12
C ARG A 239 111.77 64.61 35.24
N LEU A 240 112.57 65.68 35.16
CA LEU A 240 112.09 67.07 35.26
C LEU A 240 111.36 67.52 33.99
N LEU A 241 111.84 67.15 32.80
CA LEU A 241 111.19 67.46 31.52
C LEU A 241 109.83 66.76 31.39
N ALA A 242 109.75 65.49 31.83
CA ALA A 242 108.51 64.73 31.86
C ALA A 242 107.40 65.37 32.75
N LEU A 243 107.76 66.28 33.66
CA LEU A 243 106.80 66.98 34.53
C LEU A 243 106.13 68.19 33.86
N PHE A 244 106.66 68.67 32.72
CA PHE A 244 106.10 69.77 31.93
C PHE A 244 105.53 69.32 30.56
N GLY A 245 105.48 68.01 30.29
CA GLY A 245 104.84 67.45 29.09
C GLY A 245 105.63 67.63 27.78
N LEU A 246 106.95 67.71 27.84
CA LEU A 246 107.86 67.66 26.69
C LEU A 246 108.70 66.37 26.71
#